data_AF-A0A1V4D7F5-F1
#
_entry.id   AF-A0A1V4D7F5-F1
#
_cell.length_a   1.000
_cell.length_b   1.000
_cell.length_c   1.000
_cell.angle_alpha   90.00
_cell.angle_beta   90.00
_cell.angle_gamma   90.00
#
_symmetry.space_group_name_H-M   'P 1'
#
loop_
_entity.id
_entity.type
_entity.pdbx_description
1 polymer ?
#
loop_
_entity_poly.entity_id
_entity_poly.type
_entity_poly.pdbx_seq_one_letter_code
_entity_poly.pdbx_strand_id
1 'polypeptide(L)' 'MAPGPVFTHVPIGPDCGVTTYNKSYVNRTGLPIVDEPRLRRRLSLTAPSEMRRVQECVRVILGLA' A
#
# COMPACT_ATOMS: atom_id res chain seq x y z
N MET A 1 -4.27 -15.34 12.15
CA MET A 1 -3.78 -13.97 12.41
C MET A 1 -4.86 -13.01 11.96
N ALA A 2 -5.47 -12.26 12.86
CA ALA A 2 -6.52 -11.31 12.47
C ALA A 2 -5.86 -10.19 11.63
N PRO A 3 -6.41 -9.83 10.45
CA PRO A 3 -5.94 -8.66 9.73
C PRO A 3 -6.06 -7.46 10.65
N GLY A 4 -5.01 -6.64 10.74
CA GLY A 4 -5.04 -5.44 11.56
C GLY A 4 -6.19 -4.50 11.16
N PRO A 5 -6.46 -3.45 11.94
CA PRO A 5 -7.61 -2.57 11.74
C PRO A 5 -7.79 -2.17 10.27
N VAL A 6 -9.03 -2.20 9.77
CA VAL A 6 -9.34 -1.85 8.36
C VAL A 6 -8.88 -0.42 8.01
N PHE A 7 -8.79 0.44 9.03
CA PHE A 7 -8.26 1.80 8.93
C PHE A 7 -6.74 1.89 8.73
N THR A 8 -5.96 0.82 8.95
CA THR A 8 -4.50 0.81 8.74
C THR A 8 -4.06 0.11 7.45
N HIS A 9 -5.00 -0.48 6.70
CA HIS A 9 -4.74 -1.32 5.53
C HIS A 9 -5.54 -0.87 4.29
N VAL A 10 -4.87 -0.51 3.19
CA VAL A 10 -5.54 -0.36 1.87
C VAL A 10 -5.52 -1.74 1.19
N PRO A 11 -6.68 -2.37 0.89
CA PRO A 11 -6.68 -3.61 0.13
C PRO A 11 -6.16 -3.35 -1.29
N ILE A 12 -5.30 -4.23 -1.76
CA ILE A 12 -4.73 -4.20 -3.09
C ILE A 12 -5.09 -5.50 -3.83
N GLY A 13 -5.48 -5.34 -5.09
CA GLY A 13 -5.81 -6.42 -6.00
C GLY A 13 -4.60 -7.23 -6.49
N PRO A 14 -4.84 -8.40 -7.09
CA PRO A 14 -3.79 -9.28 -7.61
C PRO A 14 -2.96 -8.62 -8.73
N ASP A 15 -3.51 -7.62 -9.40
CA ASP A 15 -2.87 -6.87 -10.48
C ASP A 15 -1.64 -6.06 -10.01
N CYS A 16 -1.46 -5.87 -8.70
CA CYS A 16 -0.27 -5.25 -8.10
C CYS A 16 0.97 -6.17 -8.02
N GLY A 17 0.94 -7.34 -8.64
CA GLY A 17 2.13 -8.19 -8.79
C GLY A 17 2.58 -8.86 -7.48
N VAL A 18 1.72 -8.85 -6.46
CA VAL A 18 1.89 -9.57 -5.19
C VAL A 18 1.22 -10.94 -5.30
N THR A 19 2.03 -11.97 -5.51
CA THR A 19 1.54 -13.34 -5.78
C THR A 19 1.51 -14.22 -4.53
N THR A 20 2.06 -13.77 -3.41
CA THR A 20 2.23 -14.59 -2.21
C THR A 20 0.92 -14.87 -1.46
N TYR A 21 -0.05 -13.94 -1.51
CA TYR A 21 -1.31 -14.05 -0.76
C TYR A 21 -2.51 -13.61 -1.60
N ASN A 22 -3.64 -14.30 -1.47
CA ASN A 22 -4.92 -13.99 -2.15
C ASN A 22 -5.49 -12.61 -1.80
N LYS A 23 -5.13 -12.04 -0.65
CA LYS A 23 -5.46 -10.67 -0.25
C LYS A 23 -4.21 -10.02 0.29
N SER A 24 -3.81 -8.92 -0.34
CA SER A 24 -2.66 -8.13 0.05
C SER A 24 -3.11 -6.73 0.47
N TYR A 25 -2.35 -6.12 1.37
CA TYR A 25 -2.69 -4.83 1.96
C TYR A 25 -1.47 -3.91 2.00
N VAL A 26 -1.66 -2.61 1.76
CA VAL A 26 -0.64 -1.58 2.04
C VAL A 26 -0.74 -1.18 3.50
N ASN A 27 0.34 -1.35 4.23
CA ASN A 27 0.48 -0.83 5.59
C ASN A 27 0.67 0.69 5.55
N ARG A 28 -0.18 1.41 6.26
CA ARG A 28 -0.21 2.87 6.33
C ARG A 28 0.70 3.49 7.40
N THR A 29 1.07 2.75 8.44
CA THR A 29 1.75 3.31 9.63
C THR A 29 3.27 3.28 9.56
N GLY A 30 3.83 2.64 8.53
CA GLY A 30 5.26 2.62 8.27
C GLY A 30 5.49 3.10 6.86
N LEU A 31 5.65 4.41 6.67
CA LEU A 31 6.17 5.01 5.44
C LEU A 31 7.68 5.22 5.60
N PRO A 32 8.52 4.17 5.42
CA PRO A 32 9.96 4.35 5.47
C PRO A 32 10.41 5.10 4.21
N ILE A 33 11.29 6.08 4.39
CA ILE A 33 12.14 6.54 3.30
C ILE A 33 13.14 5.41 3.04
N VAL A 34 13.25 4.98 1.79
CA VAL A 34 14.16 3.91 1.37
C VAL A 34 15.01 4.39 0.22
N ASP A 35 16.28 4.02 0.22
CA ASP A 35 17.19 4.34 -0.89
C ASP A 35 16.88 3.49 -2.13
N GLU A 36 17.08 4.07 -3.30
CA GLU A 36 16.85 3.45 -4.61
C GLU A 36 17.51 2.06 -4.77
N PRO A 37 18.75 1.80 -4.30
CA PRO A 37 19.39 0.48 -4.42
C PRO A 37 18.64 -0.65 -3.69
N ARG A 38 17.72 -0.33 -2.77
CA ARG A 38 16.90 -1.33 -2.07
C ARG A 38 15.73 -1.83 -2.93
N LEU A 39 15.40 -1.14 -4.03
CA LEU A 39 14.35 -1.53 -4.97
C LEU A 39 14.89 -2.58 -5.95
N ARG A 40 14.68 -3.85 -5.62
CA ARG A 40 15.24 -4.97 -6.40
C ARG A 40 14.64 -5.15 -7.79
N ARG A 41 13.32 -4.92 -7.94
CA ARG A 41 12.59 -5.12 -9.19
C ARG A 41 11.24 -4.43 -9.15
N ARG A 42 10.76 -4.00 -10.31
CA ARG A 42 9.37 -3.54 -10.49
C ARG A 42 8.44 -4.76 -10.52
N LEU A 43 7.42 -4.79 -9.68
CA LEU A 43 6.44 -5.88 -9.63
C LEU A 43 5.32 -5.67 -10.65
N SER A 44 4.59 -4.56 -10.57
CA SER A 44 3.61 -4.15 -11.58
C SER A 44 3.16 -2.70 -11.34
N LEU A 45 2.08 -2.28 -11.99
CA LEU A 45 1.43 -1.00 -11.78
C LEU A 45 0.18 -1.18 -10.91
N THR A 46 0.07 -0.36 -9.87
CA THR A 46 -1.14 -0.25 -9.05
C THR A 46 -2.24 0.46 -9.82
N ALA A 47 -3.50 0.01 -9.67
CA ALA A 47 -4.61 0.63 -10.36
C ALA A 47 -4.79 2.10 -9.92
N PRO A 48 -5.18 3.03 -10.81
CA PRO A 48 -5.37 4.44 -10.45
C PRO A 48 -6.36 4.66 -9.29
N SER A 49 -7.40 3.82 -9.20
CA SER A 49 -8.39 3.86 -8.12
C SER A 49 -7.80 3.45 -6.76
N GLU A 50 -6.91 2.46 -6.74
CA GLU A 50 -6.19 2.03 -5.55
C GLU A 50 -5.16 3.10 -5.11
N MET A 51 -4.46 3.70 -6.07
CA MET A 51 -3.54 4.82 -5.80
C MET A 51 -4.25 6.04 -5.20
N ARG A 52 -5.45 6.37 -5.68
CA ARG A 52 -6.25 7.46 -5.09
C ARG A 52 -6.61 7.18 -3.63
N ARG A 53 -6.99 5.94 -3.29
CA ARG A 53 -7.25 5.53 -1.91
C ARG A 53 -6.00 5.62 -1.04
N VAL A 54 -4.83 5.22 -1.56
CA VAL A 54 -3.55 5.39 -0.86
C VAL A 54 -3.30 6.87 -0.58
N GLN A 55 -3.47 7.74 -1.56
CA GLN A 55 -3.26 9.18 -1.42
C GLN A 55 -4.18 9.80 -0.35
N GLU A 56 -5.48 9.49 -0.39
CA GLU A 56 -6.45 9.95 0.62
C GLU A 56 -6.03 9.51 2.03
N CYS A 57 -5.58 8.26 2.17
CA CYS A 57 -5.13 7.74 3.45
C CYS A 57 -3.85 8.42 3.95
N VAL A 58 -2.90 8.71 3.06
CA VAL A 58 -1.66 9.43 3.40
C VAL A 58 -1.98 10.85 3.88
N ARG A 59 -2.93 11.54 3.24
CA ARG A 59 -3.37 12.89 3.68
C ARG A 59 -3.94 12.87 5.10
N VAL A 60 -4.79 11.89 5.41
CA VAL A 60 -5.36 11.73 6.76
C VAL A 60 -4.26 11.53 7.81
N ILE A 61 -3.26 10.69 7.52
CA ILE A 61 -2.16 10.39 8.46
C ILE A 61 -1.26 11.60 8.68
N LEU A 62 -1.02 12.38 7.63
CA LEU A 62 -0.21 13.59 7.71
C LEU A 62 -0.98 14.81 8.24
N GLY A 63 -2.28 14.67 8.56
CA GLY A 63 -3.12 15.78 9.03
C GLY A 63 -3.41 16.85 7.97
N LEU A 64 -3.30 16.49 6.68
CA LEU A 64 -3.47 17.38 5.53
C LEU A 64 -4.91 17.34 4.96
N ALA A 65 -5.89 17.09 5.83
CA ALA A 65 -7.30 16.95 5.47
C ALA A 65 -7.94 18.29 5.09
#